data_AF-A0AAU7MAW8-F1
#
_entry.id   AF-A0AAU7MAW8-F1
#
_cell.length_a   1.000
_cell.length_b   1.000
_cell.length_c   1.000
_cell.angle_alpha   90.00
_cell.angle_beta   90.00
_cell.angle_gamma   90.00
#
_symmetry.space_group_name_H-M   'P 1'
#
loop_
_entity.id
_entity.type
_entity.pdbx_description
1 polymer ?
#
loop_
_entity_poly.entity_id
_entity_poly.type
_entity_poly.pdbx_seq_one_letter_code
_entity_poly.pdbx_strand_id
1 'polypeptide(L)'
;MGRHEQPVRGDNPIVVGFAQRLRELRRAAGNPTYRQMARQAYSSRTCLSAAASGAQLPTLSVTEAFVRACGGDVDRWRALWAEAWTLTRQPEATCSVPGHEKATERELIGAD
;
A
#
# COMPACT_ATOMS: atom_id res chain seq x y z
N MET A 1 -6.30 19.24 14.12
CA MET A 1 -6.80 19.35 12.73
C MET A 1 -6.28 18.15 11.95
N GLY A 2 -7.22 17.33 11.45
CA GLY A 2 -6.94 16.01 10.88
C GLY A 2 -6.16 16.11 9.58
N ARG A 3 -4.97 15.49 9.56
CA ARG A 3 -4.25 15.28 8.31
C ARG A 3 -5.07 14.32 7.47
N HIS A 4 -5.73 14.86 6.45
CA HIS A 4 -6.45 14.08 5.45
C HIS A 4 -5.50 13.04 4.86
N GLU A 5 -5.89 11.77 4.96
CA GLU A 5 -5.16 10.67 4.37
C GLU A 5 -5.22 10.85 2.85
N GLN A 6 -4.05 10.99 2.20
CA GLN A 6 -3.98 11.14 0.75
C GLN A 6 -4.74 10.00 0.05
N PRO A 7 -5.53 10.33 -1.00
CA PRO A 7 -6.24 9.33 -1.77
C PRO A 7 -5.22 8.36 -2.36
N VAL A 8 -5.55 7.08 -2.25
CA VAL A 8 -4.82 5.98 -2.86
C VAL A 8 -4.88 6.21 -4.38
N ARG A 9 -3.78 6.72 -4.97
CA ARG A 9 -3.66 6.93 -6.41
C ARG A 9 -3.13 5.65 -7.05
N GLY A 10 -4.04 4.89 -7.64
CA GLY A 10 -3.73 3.75 -8.50
C GLY A 10 -4.77 3.64 -9.59
N ASP A 11 -4.34 3.36 -10.81
CA ASP A 11 -5.23 3.20 -11.97
C ASP A 11 -6.02 1.88 -11.92
N ASN A 12 -5.59 0.93 -11.08
CA ASN A 12 -6.24 -0.35 -10.93
C ASN A 12 -7.13 -0.39 -9.67
N PRO A 13 -8.47 -0.47 -9.82
CA PRO A 13 -9.40 -0.45 -8.69
C PRO A 13 -9.20 -1.63 -7.72
N ILE A 14 -8.69 -2.77 -8.20
CA ILE A 14 -8.37 -3.93 -7.37
C ILE A 14 -7.20 -3.62 -6.44
N VAL A 15 -6.14 -3.01 -6.97
CA VAL A 15 -4.95 -2.60 -6.18
C VAL A 15 -5.33 -1.51 -5.18
N VAL A 16 -6.14 -0.55 -5.59
CA VAL A 16 -6.64 0.53 -4.72
C VAL A 16 -7.46 -0.05 -3.56
N GLY A 17 -8.42 -0.93 -3.86
CA GLY A 17 -9.24 -1.57 -2.83
C GLY A 17 -8.43 -2.45 -1.88
N PHE A 18 -7.43 -3.17 -2.39
CA PHE A 18 -6.52 -3.95 -1.56
C PHE A 18 -5.71 -3.07 -0.60
N ALA A 19 -5.17 -1.95 -1.09
CA ALA A 19 -4.45 -0.99 -0.26
C ALA A 19 -5.33 -0.34 0.81
N GLN A 20 -6.60 -0.04 0.50
CA GLN A 20 -7.56 0.47 1.48
C GLN A 20 -7.81 -0.53 2.61
N ARG A 21 -8.04 -1.82 2.28
CA ARG A 21 -8.19 -2.88 3.28
C ARG A 21 -6.95 -3.00 4.17
N LEU A 22 -5.74 -2.85 3.61
CA LEU A 22 -4.50 -2.87 4.42
C LEU A 22 -4.45 -1.70 5.39
N ARG A 23 -4.88 -0.51 4.97
CA ARG A 23 -4.96 0.67 5.85
C ARG A 23 -5.99 0.46 6.96
N GLU A 24 -7.14 -0.14 6.65
CA GLU A 24 -8.16 -0.49 7.64
C GLU A 24 -7.63 -1.48 8.67
N LEU A 25 -6.93 -2.54 8.23
CA LEU A 25 -6.27 -3.48 9.14
C LEU A 25 -5.28 -2.76 10.06
N ARG A 26 -4.48 -1.85 9.51
CA ARG A 26 -3.54 -1.05 10.30
C ARG A 26 -4.25 -0.19 11.33
N ARG A 27 -5.37 0.45 10.97
CA ARG A 27 -6.18 1.24 11.91
C ARG A 27 -6.77 0.36 13.01
N ALA A 28 -7.30 -0.81 12.66
CA ALA A 28 -7.84 -1.79 13.61
C ALA A 28 -6.77 -2.29 14.60
N ALA A 29 -5.52 -2.42 14.15
CA ALA A 29 -4.38 -2.81 14.98
C ALA A 29 -3.81 -1.68 15.87
N GLY A 30 -4.47 -0.52 15.96
CA GLY A 30 -3.98 0.62 16.75
C GLY A 30 -3.00 1.53 16.01
N ASN A 31 -2.98 1.46 14.67
CA ASN A 31 -2.19 2.31 13.78
C ASN A 31 -0.66 2.25 14.02
N PRO A 32 -0.04 1.05 14.02
CA PRO A 32 1.40 0.92 14.17
C PRO A 32 2.14 1.67 13.07
N THR A 33 3.26 2.31 13.43
CA THR A 33 4.08 3.04 12.46
C THR A 33 4.79 2.05 11.53
N TYR A 34 5.02 2.45 10.26
CA TYR A 34 5.77 1.61 9.31
C TYR A 34 7.17 1.26 9.82
N ARG A 35 7.75 2.07 10.72
CA ARG A 35 9.04 1.78 11.36
C ARG A 35 8.93 0.66 12.40
N GLN A 36 7.86 0.60 13.18
CA GLN A 36 7.60 -0.50 14.12
C GLN A 36 7.31 -1.79 13.34
N MET A 37 6.47 -1.70 12.31
CA MET A 37 6.18 -2.83 11.44
C MET A 37 7.44 -3.36 10.77
N ALA A 38 8.31 -2.50 10.21
CA ALA A 38 9.58 -2.92 9.58
C ALA A 38 10.60 -3.54 10.55
N ARG A 39 10.44 -3.37 11.87
CA ARG A 39 11.27 -4.08 12.87
C ARG A 39 10.76 -5.49 13.15
N GLN A 40 9.46 -5.71 12.98
CA GLN A 40 8.79 -7.00 13.21
C GLN A 40 8.64 -7.81 11.91
N ALA A 41 8.56 -7.12 10.78
CA ALA A 41 8.50 -7.65 9.44
C ALA A 41 9.90 -7.63 8.83
N TYR A 42 10.30 -8.72 8.15
CA TYR A 42 11.51 -8.77 7.31
C TYR A 42 11.36 -7.94 6.02
N SER A 43 10.73 -6.76 6.09
CA SER A 43 10.34 -5.92 4.96
C SER A 43 10.71 -4.46 5.21
N SER A 44 11.25 -3.81 4.18
CA SER A 44 11.69 -2.42 4.25
C SER A 44 10.52 -1.45 4.47
N ARG A 45 10.78 -0.38 5.23
CA ARG A 45 9.80 0.70 5.48
C ARG A 45 9.20 1.27 4.18
N THR A 46 10.03 1.40 3.14
CA THR A 46 9.62 1.90 1.82
C THR A 46 8.64 0.93 1.13
N CYS A 47 8.86 -0.38 1.23
CA CYS A 47 7.95 -1.40 0.68
C CYS A 47 6.61 -1.40 1.39
N LEU A 48 6.60 -1.28 2.73
CA LEU A 48 5.36 -1.21 3.51
C LEU A 48 4.55 0.05 3.19
N SER A 49 5.23 1.19 3.00
CA SER A 49 4.58 2.44 2.60
C SER A 49 4.02 2.36 1.17
N ALA A 50 4.72 1.68 0.25
CA ALA A 50 4.24 1.46 -1.12
C ALA A 50 3.04 0.51 -1.16
N ALA A 51 3.04 -0.55 -0.34
CA ALA A 51 1.91 -1.46 -0.21
C ALA A 51 0.63 -0.72 0.24
N ALA A 52 0.77 0.26 1.12
CA ALA A 52 -0.33 1.09 1.60
C ALA A 52 -0.65 2.31 0.69
N SER A 53 0.16 2.59 -0.33
CA SER A 53 -0.10 3.70 -1.26
C SER A 53 -1.08 3.32 -2.37
N GLY A 54 -1.23 2.02 -2.65
CA GLY A 54 -2.03 1.45 -3.74
C GLY A 54 -1.53 1.81 -5.14
N ALA A 55 -0.26 2.17 -5.25
CA ALA A 55 0.40 2.34 -6.56
C ALA A 55 0.59 1.00 -7.28
N GLN A 56 0.87 -0.07 -6.54
CA GLN A 56 1.10 -1.42 -7.07
C GLN A 56 0.66 -2.48 -6.05
N LEU A 57 0.31 -3.67 -6.54
CA LEU A 57 0.01 -4.79 -5.66
C LEU A 57 1.30 -5.22 -4.95
N PRO A 58 1.33 -5.26 -3.60
CA PRO A 58 2.49 -5.75 -2.86
C PRO A 58 2.72 -7.24 -3.17
N THR A 59 3.93 -7.74 -2.91
CA THR A 59 4.18 -9.19 -2.97
C THR A 59 3.48 -9.90 -1.81
N LEU A 60 3.28 -11.21 -1.95
CA LEU A 60 2.68 -12.03 -0.91
C LEU A 60 3.47 -11.91 0.41
N SER A 61 4.80 -11.99 0.38
CA SER A 61 5.64 -11.88 1.58
C SER A 61 5.48 -10.53 2.31
N VAL A 62 5.33 -9.42 1.57
CA VAL A 62 5.10 -8.10 2.17
C VAL A 62 3.71 -8.03 2.81
N THR A 63 2.70 -8.61 2.16
CA THR A 63 1.34 -8.70 2.69
C THR A 63 1.31 -9.52 3.98
N GLU A 64 1.89 -10.72 3.98
CA GLU A 64 1.96 -11.57 5.17
C GLU A 64 2.66 -10.87 6.32
N ALA A 65 3.78 -10.18 6.04
CA ALA A 65 4.52 -9.46 7.07
C ALA A 65 3.75 -8.25 7.61
N PHE A 66 3.00 -7.54 6.76
CA PHE A 66 2.11 -6.44 7.16
C PHE A 66 1.01 -6.96 8.09
N VAL A 67 0.36 -8.06 7.71
CA VAL A 67 -0.75 -8.65 8.44
C VAL A 67 -0.29 -9.20 9.78
N ARG A 68 0.87 -9.89 9.82
CA ARG A 68 1.49 -10.35 11.08
C ARG A 68 1.82 -9.20 12.02
N ALA A 69 2.39 -8.11 11.50
CA ALA A 69 2.70 -6.93 12.30
C ALA A 69 1.44 -6.22 12.84
N CYS A 70 0.31 -6.38 12.15
CA CYS A 70 -0.99 -5.89 12.60
C CYS A 70 -1.80 -6.92 13.41
N GLY A 71 -1.29 -8.13 13.65
CA GLY A 71 -2.00 -9.20 14.36
C GLY A 71 -3.24 -9.74 13.61
N GLY A 72 -3.29 -9.58 12.28
CA GLY A 72 -4.38 -10.10 11.46
C GLY A 72 -4.19 -11.56 11.04
N ASP A 73 -5.22 -12.11 10.40
CA ASP A 73 -5.23 -13.48 9.89
C ASP A 73 -4.48 -13.59 8.55
N VAL A 74 -3.30 -14.20 8.58
CA VAL A 74 -2.42 -14.31 7.42
C VAL A 74 -3.03 -15.16 6.30
N ASP A 75 -3.72 -16.24 6.64
CA ASP A 75 -4.31 -17.16 5.66
C ASP A 75 -5.48 -16.51 4.91
N ARG A 76 -6.32 -15.78 5.64
CA ARG A 76 -7.38 -14.97 5.02
C ARG A 76 -6.79 -13.94 4.05
N TRP A 77 -5.72 -13.27 4.46
CA TRP A 77 -5.07 -12.26 3.63
C TRP A 77 -4.34 -12.84 2.42
N ARG A 78 -3.82 -14.06 2.53
CA ARG A 78 -3.22 -14.80 1.42
C ARG A 78 -4.25 -15.14 0.33
N ALA A 79 -5.45 -15.55 0.73
CA ALA A 79 -6.55 -15.78 -0.21
C ALA A 79 -6.97 -14.50 -0.93
N LEU A 80 -7.16 -13.40 -0.19
CA LEU A 80 -7.47 -12.08 -0.75
C LEU A 80 -6.40 -11.59 -1.72
N TRP A 81 -5.12 -11.82 -1.38
CA TRP A 81 -4.00 -11.46 -2.24
C TRP A 81 -3.99 -12.28 -3.53
N ALA A 82 -4.25 -13.59 -3.47
CA ALA A 82 -4.29 -14.46 -4.63
C ALA A 82 -5.43 -14.09 -5.61
N GLU A 83 -6.59 -13.72 -5.06
CA GLU A 83 -7.71 -13.19 -5.84
C GLU A 83 -7.33 -11.87 -6.52
N ALA A 84 -6.80 -10.91 -5.76
CA ALA A 84 -6.34 -9.64 -6.30
C ALA A 84 -5.26 -9.81 -7.37
N TRP A 85 -4.30 -10.70 -7.15
CA TRP A 85 -3.25 -11.04 -8.11
C TRP A 85 -3.84 -11.59 -9.41
N THR A 86 -4.78 -12.54 -9.30
CA THR A 86 -5.46 -13.13 -10.48
C THR A 86 -6.20 -12.07 -11.28
N LEU A 87 -6.93 -11.18 -10.61
CA LEU A 87 -7.67 -10.08 -11.25
C LEU A 87 -6.73 -9.04 -11.89
N THR A 88 -5.59 -8.74 -11.28
CA THR A 88 -4.59 -7.82 -11.84
C THR A 88 -3.75 -8.41 -12.98
N ARG A 89 -3.65 -9.75 -13.03
CA ARG A 89 -2.90 -10.47 -14.05
C ARG A 89 -3.72 -10.70 -15.33
N GLN A 90 -5.03 -10.49 -15.29
CA GLN A 90 -5.90 -10.40 -16.47
C GLN A 90 -5.66 -9.04 -17.16
N PRO A 91 -5.17 -9.00 -18.40
CA PRO A 91 -4.80 -7.76 -19.07
C PRO A 91 -5.98 -6.96 -19.68
N GLU A 92 -7.23 -7.40 -19.55
CA GLU A 92 -8.36 -6.75 -20.25
C GLU A 92 -9.59 -6.46 -19.37
N ALA A 93 -9.56 -5.29 -18.75
CA ALA A 93 -10.73 -4.42 -18.64
C ALA A 93 -10.23 -2.99 -18.35
N THR A 94 -9.94 -2.25 -19.42
CA THR A 94 -9.60 -0.84 -19.40
C THR A 94 -10.74 -0.01 -18.82
N CYS A 95 -10.44 0.81 -17.82
CA CYS A 95 -10.98 2.17 -17.77
C CYS A 95 -9.78 3.10 -17.63
N SER A 96 -9.43 3.75 -18.74
CA SER A 96 -8.34 4.71 -18.87
C SER A 96 -8.42 5.80 -17.80
N VAL A 97 -7.29 6.13 -17.17
CA VAL A 97 -7.00 7.54 -16.85
C VAL A 97 -5.54 7.87 -17.22
N PRO A 98 -5.30 9.01 -17.89
CA PRO A 98 -3.97 9.52 -18.17
C PRO A 98 -3.43 10.31 -16.97
N GLY A 99 -2.11 10.27 -16.79
CA GLY A 99 -1.34 11.37 -16.21
C GLY A 99 -1.09 11.31 -14.70
N HIS A 100 0.14 10.94 -14.34
CA HIS A 100 0.85 11.65 -13.28
C HIS A 100 2.34 11.78 -13.64
N GLU A 101 2.58 12.75 -14.51
CA GLU A 101 3.86 13.44 -14.64
C GLU A 101 4.35 13.84 -13.24
N LYS A 102 5.62 13.52 -12.96
CA LYS A 102 6.20 13.64 -11.63
C LYS A 102 6.36 15.11 -11.25
N ALA A 103 5.44 15.62 -10.43
CA ALA A 103 5.69 16.77 -9.60
C ALA A 103 6.71 16.39 -8.50
N THR A 104 7.99 16.56 -8.80
CA THR A 104 9.01 16.86 -7.77
C THR A 104 9.48 18.28 -8.02
N GLU A 105 8.68 19.22 -7.53
CA GLU A 105 9.05 20.61 -7.34
C GLU A 105 8.63 20.89 -5.88
N ARG A 106 9.55 21.08 -4.93
CA ARG A 106 10.31 22.30 -4.58
C ARG A 106 11.13 21.96 -3.31
N GLU A 107 12.17 22.66 -2.84
CA GLU A 107 12.54 24.09 -2.81
C GLU A 107 14.02 24.10 -2.28
N LEU A 108 15.02 24.76 -2.89
CA LEU A 108 15.40 26.19 -2.81
C LEU A 108 16.18 26.63 -1.53
N ILE A 109 17.29 27.34 -1.78
CA ILE A 109 18.04 28.35 -0.96
C ILE A 109 19.41 27.91 -0.40
N GLY A 110 20.44 28.69 -0.73
CA GLY A 110 21.84 28.53 -0.31
C GLY A 110 22.27 29.44 0.84
N ALA A 111 23.53 29.29 1.27
CA ALA A 111 24.41 30.29 1.90
C ALA A 111 25.68 29.61 2.44
N ASP A 112 26.82 30.27 2.19
CA ASP A 112 28.19 30.12 2.73
C ASP A 112 29.05 28.92 2.29
#